data_AF-A0A3D1IQK7-F1
#
_entry.id   AF-A0A3D1IQK7-F1
#
_cell.length_a   1.000
_cell.length_b   1.000
_cell.length_c   1.000
_cell.angle_alpha   90.00
_cell.angle_beta   90.00
_cell.angle_gamma   90.00
#
_symmetry.space_group_name_H-M   'P 1'
#
loop_
_entity.id
_entity.type
_entity.pdbx_description
1 polymer ?
#
loop_
_entity_poly.entity_id
_entity_poly.type
_entity_poly.pdbx_seq_one_letter_code
_entity_poly.pdbx_strand_id
1 'polypeptide(L)'
;MLVGALLLNWGVKRLVVGKIESGLEAQGWSAEVGDFDYSIANKEVEIRNFTGVPMDARQLKEVGEVQVEHARVRFDNSREDKLGELELRGAKARFGQLDEMMLVPEKSISVKGFVLNNPAEFGGGPLLDFKEIQLHYGDLKVKGREHFETVLIDVARLNIVKNKQGLWLTDLSSKAQETIRKDDESPTVDQLTIRIGDIAFQDLSTGAGPKVIPMNRTIKVENNPKDYALGVFLQLIGIVSEAKQRSGY
;
A
#
# COMPACT_ATOMS: atom_id res chain seq x y z
N MET A 1 -3.98 40.89 23.68
CA MET A 1 -4.04 40.47 22.27
C MET A 1 -3.49 39.06 22.04
N LEU A 2 -2.31 38.68 22.56
CA LEU A 2 -1.75 37.33 22.37
C LEU A 2 -2.66 36.18 22.85
N VAL A 3 -3.24 36.29 24.05
CA VAL A 3 -4.12 35.24 24.62
C VAL A 3 -5.38 35.03 23.77
N GLY A 4 -5.94 36.09 23.19
CA GLY A 4 -7.11 36.00 22.32
C GLY A 4 -6.83 35.30 21.00
N ALA A 5 -5.66 35.55 20.39
CA ALA A 5 -5.25 34.85 19.17
C ALA A 5 -5.00 33.35 19.41
N LEU A 6 -4.43 33.00 20.58
CA LEU A 6 -4.23 31.60 20.97
C LEU A 6 -5.56 30.85 21.15
N LEU A 7 -6.55 31.47 21.81
CA LEU A 7 -7.88 30.87 22.00
C LEU A 7 -8.64 30.71 20.68
N LEU A 8 -8.55 31.68 19.77
CA LEU A 8 -9.14 31.58 18.43
C LEU A 8 -8.51 30.46 17.61
N ASN A 9 -7.17 30.37 17.61
CA ASN A 9 -6.45 29.29 16.92
C ASN A 9 -6.86 27.92 17.46
N TRP A 10 -6.88 27.75 18.79
CA TRP A 10 -7.34 26.52 19.43
C TRP A 10 -8.79 26.16 19.05
N GLY A 11 -9.70 27.15 19.05
CA GLY A 11 -11.09 26.95 18.64
C GLY A 11 -11.24 26.49 17.19
N VAL A 12 -10.48 27.08 16.26
CA VAL A 12 -10.47 26.67 14.85
C VAL A 12 -9.98 25.23 14.70
N LYS A 13 -8.86 24.88 15.35
CA LYS A 13 -8.32 23.51 15.31
C LYS A 13 -9.36 22.49 15.78
N ARG A 14 -10.03 22.76 16.91
CA ARG A 14 -11.03 21.85 17.47
C ARG A 14 -12.27 21.71 16.56
N LEU A 15 -12.69 22.80 15.91
CA LEU A 15 -13.79 22.76 14.94
C LEU A 15 -13.45 21.91 13.71
N VAL A 16 -12.22 22.01 13.20
CA VAL A 16 -11.78 21.21 12.05
C VAL A 16 -11.69 19.73 12.43
N VAL A 17 -11.08 19.42 13.57
CA VAL A 17 -11.03 18.05 14.12
C VAL A 17 -12.43 17.46 14.24
N GLY A 18 -13.38 18.18 14.87
CA GLY A 18 -14.75 17.71 15.00
C GLY A 18 -15.45 17.47 13.67
N LYS A 19 -15.16 18.28 12.63
CA LYS A 19 -15.69 18.03 11.29
C LYS A 19 -15.10 16.79 10.62
N ILE A 20 -13.82 16.50 10.84
CA ILE A 20 -13.18 15.29 10.32
C ILE A 20 -13.80 14.07 10.99
N GLU A 21 -13.90 14.09 12.32
CA GLU A 21 -14.47 13.00 13.12
C GLU A 21 -15.94 12.73 12.74
N SER A 22 -16.80 13.76 12.74
CA SER A 22 -18.20 13.60 12.33
C SER A 22 -18.37 13.20 10.86
N GLY A 23 -17.46 13.63 9.99
CA GLY A 23 -17.46 13.22 8.58
C GLY A 23 -17.15 11.72 8.42
N LEU A 24 -16.24 11.20 9.23
CA LEU A 24 -15.90 9.78 9.28
C LEU A 24 -17.01 8.95 9.96
N GLU A 25 -17.65 9.48 11.01
CA GLU A 25 -18.83 8.87 11.64
C GLU A 25 -19.98 8.69 10.64
N ALA A 26 -20.23 9.71 9.81
CA ALA A 26 -21.22 9.61 8.73
C ALA A 26 -20.89 8.52 7.69
N GLN A 27 -19.61 8.10 7.61
CA GLN A 27 -19.14 7.01 6.77
C GLN A 27 -18.98 5.67 7.53
N GLY A 28 -19.46 5.59 8.77
CA GLY A 28 -19.45 4.37 9.57
C GLY A 28 -18.16 4.12 10.36
N TRP A 29 -17.40 5.18 10.66
CA TRP A 29 -16.15 5.10 11.43
C TRP A 29 -16.23 5.90 12.72
N SER A 30 -15.83 5.30 13.84
CA SER A 30 -15.50 6.03 15.06
C SER A 30 -14.04 6.46 14.95
N ALA A 31 -13.79 7.76 14.82
CA ALA A 31 -12.45 8.30 14.63
C ALA A 31 -12.03 9.19 15.79
N GLU A 32 -10.74 9.16 16.10
CA GLU A 32 -10.09 10.03 17.07
C GLU A 32 -8.86 10.67 16.43
N VAL A 33 -8.81 12.01 16.45
CA VAL A 33 -7.64 12.78 16.02
C VAL A 33 -6.87 13.25 17.24
N GLY A 34 -5.65 12.72 17.43
CA GLY A 34 -4.80 13.08 18.57
C GLY A 34 -4.33 14.54 18.53
N ASP A 35 -3.63 14.94 17.47
CA ASP A 35 -3.18 16.32 17.27
C ASP A 35 -3.42 16.79 15.83
N PHE A 36 -3.67 18.10 15.68
CA PHE A 36 -3.97 18.75 14.41
C PHE A 36 -3.23 20.09 14.33
N ASP A 37 -2.53 20.29 13.21
CA ASP A 37 -1.89 21.55 12.91
C ASP A 37 -2.15 21.99 11.47
N TYR A 38 -1.98 23.28 11.22
CA TYR A 38 -2.12 23.85 9.89
C TYR A 38 -1.22 25.06 9.71
N SER A 39 -0.77 25.27 8.48
CA SER A 39 -0.02 26.45 8.07
C SER A 39 -0.70 27.09 6.86
N ILE A 40 -1.26 28.29 7.06
CA ILE A 40 -1.85 29.08 5.96
C ILE A 40 -0.75 29.50 4.98
N ALA A 41 0.42 29.88 5.50
CA ALA A 41 1.54 30.33 4.67
C ALA A 41 2.09 29.22 3.77
N ASN A 42 2.12 27.98 4.29
CA ASN A 42 2.61 26.81 3.54
C ASN A 42 1.47 26.05 2.84
N LYS A 43 0.22 26.47 3.01
CA LYS A 43 -0.99 25.73 2.61
C LYS A 43 -0.91 24.25 2.98
N GLU A 44 -0.68 23.99 4.27
CA GLU A 44 -0.40 22.65 4.78
C GLU A 44 -1.31 22.32 5.96
N VAL A 45 -1.67 21.04 6.09
CA VAL A 45 -2.42 20.47 7.20
C VAL A 45 -1.71 19.20 7.67
N GLU A 46 -1.60 19.05 8.98
CA GLU A 46 -1.00 17.88 9.63
C GLU A 46 -1.97 17.26 10.64
N ILE A 47 -2.01 15.94 10.67
CA ILE A 47 -2.71 15.12 11.65
C ILE A 47 -1.70 14.16 12.26
N ARG A 48 -1.71 14.02 13.58
CA ARG A 48 -0.85 13.07 14.32
C ARG A 48 -1.67 12.17 15.22
N ASN A 49 -1.23 10.94 15.36
CA ASN A 49 -1.85 9.91 16.21
C ASN A 49 -3.35 9.74 15.90
N PHE A 50 -3.67 9.56 14.63
CA PHE A 50 -5.04 9.28 14.20
C PHE A 50 -5.37 7.81 14.48
N THR A 51 -6.58 7.57 14.98
CA THR A 51 -7.15 6.22 15.11
C THR A 51 -8.56 6.20 14.55
N GLY A 52 -8.91 5.15 13.80
CA GLY A 52 -10.23 4.93 13.24
C GLY A 52 -10.68 3.48 13.45
N VAL A 53 -11.88 3.29 14.00
CA VAL A 53 -12.49 1.98 14.22
C VAL A 53 -13.81 1.89 13.44
N PRO A 54 -14.02 0.87 12.61
CA PRO A 54 -15.30 0.70 11.94
C PRO A 54 -16.43 0.45 12.95
N MET A 55 -17.54 1.18 12.81
CA MET A 55 -18.70 1.03 13.69
C MET A 55 -19.49 -0.26 13.39
N ASP A 56 -19.52 -0.69 12.12
CA ASP A 56 -20.07 -1.98 11.71
C ASP A 56 -18.94 -3.00 11.42
N ALA A 57 -18.68 -3.83 12.43
CA ALA A 57 -17.69 -4.89 12.35
C ALA A 57 -18.00 -5.98 11.31
N ARG A 58 -19.15 -5.97 10.63
CA ARG A 58 -19.46 -6.92 9.55
C ARG A 58 -19.03 -6.42 8.18
N GLN A 59 -19.15 -5.12 7.91
CA GLN A 59 -18.82 -4.54 6.59
C GLN A 59 -17.33 -4.25 6.42
N LEU A 60 -16.62 -3.98 7.52
CA LEU A 60 -15.21 -3.57 7.51
C LEU A 60 -14.34 -4.41 8.45
N LYS A 61 -14.77 -5.66 8.74
CA LYS A 61 -14.06 -6.60 9.63
C LYS A 61 -12.60 -6.84 9.23
N GLU A 62 -12.36 -6.84 7.93
CA GLU A 62 -11.06 -7.11 7.33
C GLU A 62 -10.13 -5.91 7.43
N VAL A 63 -10.70 -4.70 7.48
CA VAL A 63 -9.94 -3.46 7.68
C VAL A 63 -9.50 -3.34 9.14
N GLY A 64 -10.42 -3.60 10.07
CA GLY A 64 -10.18 -3.49 11.50
C GLY A 64 -9.88 -2.05 11.92
N GLU A 65 -9.23 -1.90 13.08
CA GLU A 65 -8.73 -0.61 13.53
C GLU A 65 -7.61 -0.12 12.61
N VAL A 66 -7.69 1.15 12.22
CA VAL A 66 -6.69 1.87 11.44
C VAL A 66 -6.02 2.89 12.33
N GLN A 67 -4.70 2.85 12.38
CA GLN A 67 -3.87 3.84 13.07
C GLN A 67 -2.97 4.53 12.06
N VAL A 68 -2.77 5.83 12.21
CA VAL A 68 -1.80 6.60 11.42
C VAL A 68 -1.03 7.51 12.37
N GLU A 69 0.29 7.31 12.45
CA GLU A 69 1.15 8.10 13.33
C GLU A 69 1.23 9.56 12.87
N HIS A 70 1.37 9.78 11.55
CA HIS A 70 1.42 11.12 10.97
C HIS A 70 0.84 11.14 9.55
N ALA A 71 0.00 12.13 9.26
CA ALA A 71 -0.50 12.42 7.93
C ALA A 71 -0.32 13.92 7.65
N ARG A 72 0.24 14.25 6.49
CA ARG A 72 0.48 15.63 6.06
C ARG A 72 -0.03 15.84 4.65
N VAL A 73 -0.79 16.90 4.47
CA VAL A 73 -1.36 17.30 3.19
C VAL A 73 -0.90 18.70 2.88
N ARG A 74 -0.19 18.86 1.76
CA ARG A 74 0.17 20.16 1.21
C ARG A 74 -0.65 20.42 -0.04
N PHE A 75 -1.33 21.56 -0.08
CA PHE A 75 -2.12 21.98 -1.24
C PHE A 75 -1.24 22.72 -2.24
N ASP A 76 -1.60 22.66 -3.51
CA ASP A 76 -0.90 23.42 -4.53
C ASP A 76 -1.13 24.94 -4.36
N ASN A 77 -0.22 25.73 -4.93
CA ASN A 77 -0.34 27.18 -4.92
C ASN A 77 -1.29 27.72 -5.99
N SER A 78 -2.09 26.85 -6.64
CA SER A 78 -3.05 27.26 -7.64
C SER A 78 -4.30 27.87 -6.98
N ARG A 79 -5.21 28.40 -7.80
CA ARG A 79 -6.48 29.00 -7.35
C ARG A 79 -7.52 27.96 -6.96
N GLU A 80 -7.34 26.72 -7.41
CA GLU A 80 -8.17 25.59 -7.05
C GLU A 80 -7.38 24.86 -5.95
N ASP A 81 -7.91 24.71 -4.74
CA ASP A 81 -7.21 24.06 -3.63
C ASP A 81 -7.01 22.56 -3.89
N LYS A 82 -6.14 22.24 -4.85
CA LYS A 82 -5.81 20.89 -5.29
C LYS A 82 -4.73 20.32 -4.38
N LEU A 83 -4.77 18.99 -4.24
CA LEU A 83 -3.71 18.25 -3.57
C LEU A 83 -2.39 18.47 -4.30
N GLY A 84 -1.38 19.00 -3.61
CA GLY A 84 -0.02 19.12 -4.12
C GLY A 84 0.85 17.94 -3.69
N GLU A 85 0.76 17.55 -2.43
CA GLU A 85 1.51 16.43 -1.84
C GLU A 85 0.72 15.82 -0.68
N LEU A 86 0.74 14.49 -0.60
CA LEU A 86 0.25 13.72 0.54
C LEU A 86 1.41 12.89 1.09
N GLU A 87 1.62 12.97 2.39
CA GLU A 87 2.57 12.15 3.12
C GLU A 87 1.85 11.41 4.25
N LEU A 88 2.11 10.11 4.37
CA LEU A 88 1.62 9.27 5.47
C LEU A 88 2.82 8.56 6.11
N ARG A 89 2.82 8.44 7.43
CA ARG A 89 3.82 7.67 8.18
C ARG A 89 3.18 6.79 9.24
N GLY A 90 3.76 5.61 9.41
CA GLY A 90 3.38 4.66 10.44
C GLY A 90 1.91 4.24 10.37
N ALA A 91 1.37 4.01 9.17
CA ALA A 91 0.00 3.56 9.05
C ALA A 91 -0.09 2.05 9.32
N LYS A 92 -1.04 1.64 10.16
CA LYS A 92 -1.25 0.25 10.57
C LYS A 92 -2.73 -0.07 10.50
N ALA A 93 -3.04 -1.25 9.99
CA ALA A 93 -4.38 -1.80 9.96
C ALA A 93 -4.30 -3.32 10.10
N ARG A 94 -5.45 -3.98 10.20
CA ARG A 94 -5.46 -5.46 10.28
C ARG A 94 -4.86 -6.11 9.04
N PHE A 95 -5.15 -5.55 7.86
CA PHE A 95 -4.70 -6.08 6.58
C PHE A 95 -3.22 -5.77 6.27
N GLY A 96 -2.56 -4.90 7.04
CA GLY A 96 -1.19 -4.53 6.74
C GLY A 96 -0.69 -3.27 7.44
N GLN A 97 0.52 -2.86 7.08
CA GLN A 97 1.16 -1.65 7.59
C GLN A 97 2.01 -0.99 6.50
N LEU A 98 2.32 0.28 6.67
CA LEU A 98 3.31 1.02 5.89
C LEU A 98 4.10 1.96 6.80
N ASP A 99 5.39 2.09 6.53
CA ASP A 99 6.26 2.99 7.30
C ASP A 99 6.16 4.43 6.78
N GLU A 100 6.22 4.60 5.46
CA GLU A 100 6.15 5.89 4.79
C GLU A 100 5.45 5.77 3.43
N MET A 101 4.59 6.72 3.10
CA MET A 101 4.04 6.92 1.76
C MET A 101 4.15 8.40 1.42
N MET A 102 4.57 8.69 0.19
CA MET A 102 4.54 10.02 -0.39
C MET A 102 3.89 9.96 -1.78
N LEU A 103 2.83 10.73 -1.96
CA LEU A 103 2.10 10.91 -3.21
C LEU A 103 2.23 12.36 -3.65
N VAL A 104 2.75 12.55 -4.85
CA VAL A 104 2.71 13.81 -5.57
C VAL A 104 1.87 13.57 -6.81
N PRO A 105 0.62 14.07 -6.85
CA PRO A 105 -0.31 13.78 -7.94
C PRO A 105 0.32 14.04 -9.31
N GLU A 106 0.05 13.13 -10.25
CA GLU A 106 0.54 13.18 -11.64
C GLU A 106 2.08 13.18 -11.78
N LYS A 107 2.84 12.97 -10.70
CA LYS A 107 4.32 12.96 -10.74
C LYS A 107 4.92 11.70 -10.17
N SER A 108 4.56 11.34 -8.94
CA SER A 108 5.14 10.15 -8.32
C SER A 108 4.35 9.60 -7.15
N ILE A 109 4.53 8.29 -6.90
CA ILE A 109 4.16 7.60 -5.67
C ILE A 109 5.39 6.89 -5.15
N SER A 110 5.70 7.07 -3.87
CA SER A 110 6.71 6.29 -3.15
C SER A 110 6.09 5.68 -1.91
N VAL A 111 6.30 4.40 -1.68
CA VAL A 111 5.85 3.67 -0.50
C VAL A 111 7.02 2.86 0.03
N LYS A 112 7.27 2.91 1.34
CA LYS A 112 8.34 2.17 2.01
C LYS A 112 7.81 1.36 3.18
N GLY A 113 8.44 0.22 3.42
CA GLY A 113 8.10 -0.69 4.52
C GLY A 113 6.65 -1.16 4.48
N PHE A 114 6.11 -1.40 3.28
CA PHE A 114 4.73 -1.85 3.12
C PHE A 114 4.63 -3.35 3.35
N VAL A 115 3.78 -3.76 4.28
CA VAL A 115 3.49 -5.15 4.57
C VAL A 115 2.00 -5.39 4.32
N LEU A 116 1.69 -6.36 3.47
CA LEU A 116 0.35 -6.91 3.31
C LEU A 116 0.29 -8.21 4.10
N ASN A 117 -0.70 -8.35 4.98
CA ASN A 117 -0.92 -9.54 5.78
C ASN A 117 -1.76 -10.58 5.04
N ASN A 118 -1.51 -11.84 5.37
CA ASN A 118 -2.39 -12.94 4.99
C ASN A 118 -3.76 -12.80 5.67
N PRO A 119 -4.82 -13.35 5.07
CA PRO A 119 -6.08 -13.57 5.77
C PRO A 119 -5.89 -14.40 7.04
N ALA A 120 -6.84 -14.30 7.98
CA ALA A 120 -6.74 -14.95 9.29
C ALA A 120 -6.68 -16.48 9.20
N GLU A 121 -7.34 -17.08 8.21
CA GLU A 121 -7.31 -18.51 7.92
C GLU A 121 -5.93 -19.01 7.46
N PHE A 122 -5.06 -18.11 6.99
CA PHE A 122 -3.65 -18.36 6.67
C PHE A 122 -2.71 -17.85 7.77
N GLY A 123 -3.22 -17.67 9.00
CA GLY A 123 -2.44 -17.30 10.18
C GLY A 123 -2.28 -15.81 10.42
N GLY A 124 -2.77 -14.94 9.52
CA GLY A 124 -2.77 -13.48 9.71
C GLY A 124 -1.40 -12.79 9.64
N GLY A 125 -0.31 -13.55 9.48
CA GLY A 125 1.05 -12.99 9.38
C GLY A 125 1.34 -12.40 7.99
N PRO A 126 2.52 -11.79 7.80
CA PRO A 126 2.90 -11.15 6.53
C PRO A 126 2.74 -12.10 5.33
N LEU A 127 2.10 -11.64 4.27
CA LEU A 127 2.03 -12.25 2.95
C LEU A 127 3.12 -11.67 2.06
N LEU A 128 3.14 -10.36 1.92
CA LEU A 128 4.12 -9.62 1.15
C LEU A 128 4.77 -8.57 2.03
N ASP A 129 6.08 -8.51 1.99
CA ASP A 129 6.89 -7.49 2.65
C ASP A 129 7.69 -6.76 1.56
N PHE A 130 7.36 -5.48 1.36
CA PHE A 130 7.99 -4.60 0.40
C PHE A 130 8.92 -3.65 1.13
N LYS A 131 10.19 -3.61 0.70
CA LYS A 131 11.11 -2.55 1.12
C LYS A 131 10.63 -1.21 0.57
N GLU A 132 10.29 -1.22 -0.72
CA GLU A 132 9.96 -0.01 -1.44
C GLU A 132 9.14 -0.28 -2.70
N ILE A 133 8.20 0.61 -2.99
CA ILE A 133 7.52 0.73 -4.27
C ILE A 133 7.70 2.18 -4.72
N GLN A 134 8.19 2.40 -5.94
CA GLN A 134 8.26 3.73 -6.54
C GLN A 134 7.59 3.72 -7.91
N LEU A 135 6.73 4.70 -8.15
CA LEU A 135 6.08 4.95 -9.43
C LEU A 135 6.40 6.38 -9.83
N HIS A 136 6.87 6.57 -11.05
CA HIS A 136 7.03 7.88 -11.69
C HIS A 136 6.11 7.94 -12.90
N TYR A 137 5.21 8.93 -12.92
CA TYR A 137 4.29 9.11 -14.03
C TYR A 137 5.03 9.69 -15.23
N GLY A 138 4.75 9.14 -16.42
CA GLY A 138 5.25 9.69 -17.69
C GLY A 138 4.34 10.79 -18.23
N ASP A 139 4.57 11.21 -19.49
CA ASP A 139 3.76 12.27 -20.11
C ASP A 139 2.27 11.83 -20.25
N LEU A 140 1.38 12.58 -19.59
CA LEU A 140 -0.07 12.37 -19.57
C LEU A 140 -0.74 12.54 -20.95
N LYS A 141 0.00 13.02 -21.96
CA LYS A 141 -0.49 13.20 -23.34
C LYS A 141 -0.58 11.91 -24.14
N VAL A 142 -0.06 10.79 -23.64
CA VAL A 142 -0.25 9.47 -24.27
C VAL A 142 -1.71 9.06 -24.10
N LYS A 143 -2.50 9.17 -25.18
CA LYS A 143 -3.96 9.01 -25.15
C LYS A 143 -4.39 7.61 -24.65
N GLY A 144 -5.15 7.59 -23.55
CA GLY A 144 -6.14 6.56 -23.24
C GLY A 144 -5.73 5.46 -22.25
N ARG A 145 -4.51 5.48 -21.70
CA ARG A 145 -4.05 4.53 -20.66
C ARG A 145 -3.12 5.25 -19.68
N GLU A 146 -3.08 4.77 -18.44
CA GLU A 146 -2.10 5.24 -17.46
C GLU A 146 -0.67 4.95 -17.97
N HIS A 147 0.23 5.92 -17.83
CA HIS A 147 1.60 5.83 -18.32
C HIS A 147 2.59 6.11 -17.19
N PHE A 148 3.52 5.17 -16.97
CA PHE A 148 4.60 5.29 -16.00
C PHE A 148 5.95 5.27 -16.71
N GLU A 149 6.76 6.30 -16.46
CA GLU A 149 8.15 6.33 -16.92
C GLU A 149 9.00 5.29 -16.17
N THR A 150 8.78 5.14 -14.86
CA THR A 150 9.53 4.18 -14.05
C THR A 150 8.65 3.56 -12.98
N VAL A 151 8.76 2.23 -12.87
CA VAL A 151 8.14 1.43 -11.82
C VAL A 151 9.23 0.58 -11.16
N LEU A 152 9.43 0.78 -9.85
CA LEU A 152 10.27 -0.04 -9.00
C LEU A 152 9.40 -0.76 -7.97
N ILE A 153 9.56 -2.07 -7.88
CA ILE A 153 8.94 -2.90 -6.84
C ILE A 153 10.06 -3.71 -6.19
N ASP A 154 10.42 -3.38 -4.95
CA ASP A 154 11.45 -4.07 -4.17
C ASP A 154 10.79 -4.89 -3.05
N VAL A 155 10.64 -6.19 -3.31
CA VAL A 155 10.05 -7.16 -2.37
C VAL A 155 11.15 -7.69 -1.48
N ALA A 156 11.07 -7.39 -0.17
CA ALA A 156 11.94 -7.99 0.83
C ALA A 156 11.69 -9.50 0.92
N ARG A 157 10.41 -9.87 1.08
CA ARG A 157 10.00 -11.26 1.25
C ARG A 157 8.58 -11.52 0.76
N LEU A 158 8.42 -12.61 0.02
CA LEU A 158 7.12 -13.23 -0.24
C LEU A 158 6.94 -14.42 0.70
N ASN A 159 5.84 -14.47 1.43
CA ASN A 159 5.52 -15.55 2.36
C ASN A 159 4.35 -16.38 1.82
N ILE A 160 4.65 -17.61 1.41
CA ILE A 160 3.67 -18.56 0.88
C ILE A 160 3.28 -19.52 1.99
N VAL A 161 2.01 -19.45 2.39
CA VAL A 161 1.51 -20.21 3.53
C VAL A 161 0.52 -21.28 3.06
N LYS A 162 0.69 -22.49 3.61
CA LYS A 162 -0.31 -23.55 3.59
C LYS A 162 -1.10 -23.49 4.89
N ASN A 163 -2.41 -23.36 4.80
CA ASN A 163 -3.26 -23.31 5.98
C ASN A 163 -3.40 -24.70 6.65
N LYS A 164 -4.07 -24.74 7.79
CA LYS A 164 -4.29 -25.99 8.56
C LYS A 164 -5.14 -27.03 7.82
N GLN A 165 -5.94 -26.58 6.84
CA GLN A 165 -6.74 -27.43 5.95
C GLN A 165 -5.92 -28.00 4.79
N GLY A 166 -4.65 -27.61 4.68
CA GLY A 166 -3.73 -28.08 3.67
C GLY A 166 -3.81 -27.34 2.32
N LEU A 167 -4.55 -26.24 2.26
CA LEU A 167 -4.65 -25.40 1.06
C LEU A 167 -3.51 -24.39 1.02
N TRP A 168 -2.85 -24.26 -0.12
CA TRP A 168 -1.92 -23.15 -0.35
C TRP A 168 -2.69 -21.92 -0.82
N LEU A 169 -2.24 -20.73 -0.42
CA LEU A 169 -2.76 -19.48 -0.97
C LEU A 169 -2.59 -19.41 -2.51
N THR A 170 -1.52 -20.02 -3.04
CA THR A 170 -1.25 -20.10 -4.48
C THR A 170 -2.23 -21.00 -5.23
N ASP A 171 -2.93 -21.92 -4.57
CA ASP A 171 -3.89 -22.81 -5.23
C ASP A 171 -5.18 -22.07 -5.63
N LEU A 172 -5.35 -20.82 -5.16
CA LEU A 172 -6.42 -19.91 -5.56
C LEU A 172 -6.08 -19.10 -6.85
N SER A 173 -4.91 -19.32 -7.46
CA SER A 173 -4.36 -18.49 -8.55
C SER A 173 -4.98 -18.70 -9.93
N SER A 174 -5.87 -19.67 -10.13
CA SER A 174 -6.47 -19.94 -11.46
C SER A 174 -7.29 -18.74 -11.96
N LYS A 175 -7.97 -18.03 -11.05
CA LYS A 175 -8.71 -16.80 -11.37
C LYS A 175 -7.79 -15.64 -11.73
N ALA A 176 -6.64 -15.50 -11.08
CA ALA A 176 -5.70 -14.42 -11.35
C ALA A 176 -5.12 -14.50 -12.77
N GLN A 177 -4.86 -15.71 -13.27
CA GLN A 177 -4.43 -15.92 -14.67
C GLN A 177 -5.50 -15.52 -15.68
N GLU A 178 -6.77 -15.82 -15.39
CA GLU A 178 -7.88 -15.43 -16.25
C GLU A 178 -8.11 -13.91 -16.27
N THR A 179 -7.90 -13.23 -15.14
CA THR A 179 -7.99 -11.76 -15.06
C THR A 179 -6.86 -11.10 -15.86
N ILE A 180 -5.60 -11.50 -15.66
CA ILE A 180 -4.45 -10.93 -16.39
C ILE A 180 -4.58 -11.15 -17.90
N ARG A 181 -5.13 -12.29 -18.34
CA ARG A 181 -5.33 -12.60 -19.76
C ARG A 181 -6.47 -11.82 -20.42
N LYS A 182 -7.42 -11.31 -19.63
CA LYS A 182 -8.58 -10.54 -20.13
C LYS A 182 -8.35 -9.03 -20.08
N ASP A 183 -7.26 -8.58 -19.48
CA ASP A 183 -7.03 -7.18 -19.17
C ASP A 183 -6.13 -6.52 -20.23
N ASP A 184 -6.77 -6.02 -21.28
CA ASP A 184 -6.14 -5.22 -22.35
C ASP A 184 -5.78 -3.78 -21.87
N GLU A 185 -6.09 -3.44 -20.61
CA GLU A 185 -5.95 -2.10 -19.99
C GLU A 185 -4.69 -1.93 -19.13
N SER A 186 -3.76 -2.89 -19.15
CA SER A 186 -2.48 -2.73 -18.44
C SER A 186 -1.81 -1.38 -18.76
N PRO A 187 -1.30 -0.66 -17.74
CA PRO A 187 -0.66 0.63 -17.96
C PRO A 187 0.56 0.48 -18.85
N THR A 188 0.93 1.54 -19.56
CA THR A 188 2.20 1.57 -20.29
C THR A 188 3.34 1.87 -19.31
N VAL A 189 4.45 1.14 -19.41
CA VAL A 189 5.62 1.34 -18.55
C VAL A 189 6.90 1.36 -19.39
N ASP A 190 7.66 2.46 -19.31
CA ASP A 190 8.94 2.57 -20.03
C ASP A 190 10.03 1.72 -19.36
N GLN A 191 10.11 1.77 -18.03
CA GLN A 191 11.06 0.99 -17.23
C GLN A 191 10.39 0.34 -16.02
N LEU A 192 10.40 -0.99 -15.97
CA LEU A 192 9.95 -1.77 -14.82
C LEU A 192 11.13 -2.53 -14.23
N THR A 193 11.34 -2.37 -12.94
CA THR A 193 12.28 -3.19 -12.15
C THR A 193 11.53 -3.84 -11.00
N ILE A 194 11.56 -5.17 -10.93
CA ILE A 194 11.07 -5.93 -9.79
C ILE A 194 12.23 -6.67 -9.15
N ARG A 195 12.47 -6.45 -7.86
CA ARG A 195 13.48 -7.15 -7.06
C ARG A 195 12.79 -8.05 -6.07
N ILE A 196 13.32 -9.26 -5.90
CA ILE A 196 12.81 -10.25 -4.97
C ILE A 196 13.97 -10.74 -4.12
N GLY A 197 13.93 -10.40 -2.83
CA GLY A 197 14.90 -10.86 -1.83
C GLY A 197 14.69 -12.33 -1.50
N ASP A 198 13.72 -12.62 -0.65
CA ASP A 198 13.44 -13.96 -0.14
C ASP A 198 12.05 -14.48 -0.55
N ILE A 199 11.92 -15.81 -0.62
CA ILE A 199 10.62 -16.49 -0.59
C ILE A 199 10.61 -17.45 0.60
N ALA A 200 9.61 -17.30 1.47
CA ALA A 200 9.41 -18.16 2.63
C ALA A 200 8.21 -19.08 2.42
N PHE A 201 8.37 -20.37 2.77
CA PHE A 201 7.28 -21.34 2.75
C PHE A 201 6.98 -21.81 4.16
N GLN A 202 5.70 -21.78 4.55
CA GLN A 202 5.28 -22.24 5.87
C GLN A 202 4.06 -23.15 5.78
N ASP A 203 4.14 -24.32 6.42
CA ASP A 203 3.01 -25.22 6.59
C ASP A 203 2.46 -25.15 8.01
N LEU A 204 1.34 -24.44 8.18
CA LEU A 204 0.72 -24.22 9.48
C LEU A 204 0.11 -25.50 10.08
N SER A 205 -0.08 -26.57 9.30
CA SER A 205 -0.56 -27.86 9.82
C SER A 205 0.51 -28.60 10.63
N THR A 206 1.79 -28.34 10.34
CA THR A 206 2.93 -29.02 10.99
C THR A 206 3.43 -28.30 12.24
N GLY A 207 3.08 -27.01 12.41
CA GLY A 207 3.63 -26.16 13.46
C GLY A 207 5.10 -25.76 13.27
N ALA A 208 5.73 -26.16 12.17
CA ALA A 208 7.11 -25.78 11.86
C ALA A 208 7.21 -24.29 11.47
N GLY A 209 8.39 -23.70 11.74
CA GLY A 209 8.73 -22.35 11.28
C GLY A 209 8.89 -22.28 9.75
N PRO A 210 8.91 -21.06 9.17
CA PRO A 210 9.05 -20.87 7.73
C PRO A 210 10.42 -21.34 7.22
N LYS A 211 10.43 -22.04 6.08
CA LYS A 211 11.64 -22.30 5.29
C LYS A 211 11.89 -21.11 4.37
N VAL A 212 12.97 -20.38 4.62
CA VAL A 212 13.32 -19.17 3.85
C VAL A 212 14.34 -19.51 2.77
N ILE A 213 14.01 -19.17 1.54
CA ILE A 213 14.84 -19.39 0.36
C ILE A 213 15.29 -18.02 -0.18
N PRO A 214 16.59 -17.69 -0.10
CA PRO A 214 17.10 -16.48 -0.72
C PRO A 214 17.05 -16.64 -2.25
N MET A 215 16.38 -15.70 -2.90
CA MET A 215 16.21 -15.65 -4.35
C MET A 215 17.15 -14.62 -4.98
N ASN A 216 17.21 -13.41 -4.42
CA ASN A 216 18.01 -12.29 -4.94
C ASN A 216 17.84 -12.11 -6.46
N ARG A 217 16.60 -12.17 -6.94
CA ARG A 217 16.25 -12.08 -8.36
C ARG A 217 15.85 -10.66 -8.72
N THR A 218 16.15 -10.27 -9.95
CA THR A 218 15.71 -9.00 -10.52
C THR A 218 15.10 -9.25 -11.89
N ILE A 219 13.88 -8.78 -12.10
CA ILE A 219 13.21 -8.72 -13.39
C ILE A 219 13.33 -7.28 -13.87
N LYS A 220 13.79 -7.09 -15.11
CA LYS A 220 13.82 -5.78 -15.77
C LYS A 220 13.07 -5.86 -17.08
N VAL A 221 12.24 -4.84 -17.33
CA VAL A 221 11.61 -4.61 -18.62
C VAL A 221 11.90 -3.17 -19.02
N GLU A 222 12.34 -2.98 -20.25
CA GLU A 222 12.65 -1.68 -20.83
C GLU A 222 11.94 -1.54 -22.17
N ASN A 223 11.44 -0.33 -22.48
CA ASN A 223 10.88 0.07 -23.77
C ASN A 223 9.76 -0.86 -24.28
N ASN A 224 8.92 -1.40 -23.39
CA ASN A 224 7.90 -2.37 -23.77
C ASN A 224 6.47 -1.85 -23.56
N PRO A 225 5.84 -1.26 -24.59
CA PRO A 225 4.56 -0.59 -24.44
C PRO A 225 3.37 -1.54 -24.32
N LYS A 226 3.51 -2.85 -24.63
CA LYS A 226 2.41 -3.82 -24.63
C LYS A 226 2.90 -5.22 -24.20
N ASP A 227 2.08 -5.92 -23.42
CA ASP A 227 2.28 -7.33 -23.04
C ASP A 227 3.43 -7.65 -22.07
N TYR A 228 4.11 -6.66 -21.49
CA TYR A 228 5.12 -6.93 -20.46
C TYR A 228 4.54 -7.70 -19.26
N ALA A 229 3.26 -7.45 -18.94
CA ALA A 229 2.57 -8.05 -17.80
C ALA A 229 2.62 -9.58 -17.84
N LEU A 230 2.35 -10.19 -19.00
CA LEU A 230 2.42 -11.65 -19.16
C LEU A 230 3.85 -12.17 -18.99
N GLY A 231 4.83 -11.50 -19.60
CA GLY A 231 6.24 -11.89 -19.49
C GLY A 231 6.78 -11.78 -18.06
N VAL A 232 6.39 -10.74 -17.33
CA VAL A 232 6.70 -10.57 -15.89
C VAL A 232 6.01 -11.65 -15.07
N PHE A 233 4.73 -11.90 -15.31
CA PHE A 233 3.96 -12.90 -14.58
C PHE A 233 4.56 -14.31 -14.73
N LEU A 234 4.96 -14.70 -15.95
CA LEU A 234 5.61 -15.99 -16.20
C LEU A 234 6.97 -16.09 -15.48
N GLN A 235 7.75 -15.02 -15.43
CA GLN A 235 9.01 -14.98 -14.67
C GLN A 235 8.77 -15.12 -13.16
N LEU A 236 7.75 -14.44 -12.62
CA LEU A 236 7.37 -14.57 -11.22
C LEU A 236 6.96 -16.01 -10.87
N ILE A 237 6.17 -16.68 -11.71
CA ILE A 237 5.84 -18.09 -11.53
C ILE A 237 7.12 -18.94 -11.52
N GLY A 238 8.05 -18.71 -12.45
CA GLY A 238 9.32 -19.42 -12.51
C GLY A 238 10.13 -19.29 -11.21
N ILE A 239 10.21 -18.07 -10.67
CA ILE A 239 10.91 -17.78 -9.41
C ILE A 239 10.25 -18.49 -8.22
N VAL A 240 8.93 -18.44 -8.12
CA VAL A 240 8.18 -19.14 -7.05
C VAL A 240 8.35 -20.66 -7.17
N SER A 241 8.30 -21.21 -8.39
CA SER A 241 8.50 -22.63 -8.65
C SER A 241 9.90 -23.10 -8.27
N GLU A 242 10.94 -22.35 -8.67
CA GLU A 242 12.34 -22.60 -8.26
C GLU A 242 12.47 -22.63 -6.73
N ALA A 243 11.90 -21.63 -6.05
CA ALA A 243 11.95 -21.54 -4.60
C ALA A 243 11.23 -22.73 -3.92
N LYS A 244 10.07 -23.12 -4.46
CA LYS A 244 9.29 -24.26 -3.96
C LYS A 244 10.10 -25.56 -4.06
N GLN A 245 10.70 -25.83 -5.22
CA GLN A 245 11.58 -27.00 -5.40
C GLN A 245 12.75 -27.01 -4.40
N ARG A 246 13.43 -25.87 -4.21
CA ARG A 246 14.54 -25.73 -3.24
C ARG A 246 14.11 -25.92 -1.79
N SER A 247 12.86 -25.61 -1.45
CA SER A 247 12.31 -25.78 -0.10
C SER A 247 11.90 -27.22 0.24
N GLY A 248 11.77 -28.09 -0.77
CA GLY A 248 11.28 -29.46 -0.64
C GLY A 248 9.78 -29.57 -0.38
N TYR A 249 8.99 -28.59 -0.85
CA TYR A 249 7.52 -28.57 -0.85
C TYR A 249 6.95 -28.82 -2.25
#